data_AF-A0A0F9BL63-F1
#
_entry.id   AF-A0A0F9BL63-F1
#
_cell.length_a   1.000
_cell.length_b   1.000
_cell.length_c   1.000
_cell.angle_alpha   90.00
_cell.angle_beta   90.00
_cell.angle_gamma   90.00
#
_symmetry.space_group_name_H-M   'P 1'
#
loop_
_entity.id
_entity.type
_entity.pdbx_description
1 polymer ?
#
loop_
_entity_poly.entity_id
_entity_poly.type
_entity_poly.pdbx_seq_one_letter_code
_entity_poly.pdbx_strand_id
1 'polypeptide(L)'
;MEHFLKGRLDIAKALLSDVPGAAYADVVLIVTAVLSACASLRWPSRRKDKKRFVELLVRHSPEDFHTSWVSIPALISKGIISEEETLYRNGNSTRIFCGEEIDLCFNKACVQYPNIKSKQLRKHCYASLIYEWLRCGYAHEYCLQGNATHVPASRKEARVSYIGRLTGENCKTKRMLSFHIDY
;
A
#
# COMPACT_ATOMS: atom_id res chain seq x y z
N MET A 1 21.65 -14.92 6.71
CA MET A 1 20.42 -14.20 6.34
C MET A 1 20.51 -12.72 6.70
N GLU A 2 20.86 -12.39 7.95
CA GLU A 2 21.02 -11.01 8.41
C GLU A 2 21.96 -10.17 7.54
N HIS A 3 23.18 -10.64 7.26
CA HIS A 3 24.13 -9.93 6.38
C HIS A 3 23.55 -9.68 4.97
N PHE A 4 22.82 -10.66 4.42
CA PHE A 4 22.16 -10.49 3.12
C PHE A 4 21.09 -9.40 3.17
N LEU A 5 20.27 -9.37 4.23
CA LEU A 5 19.24 -8.34 4.41
C LEU A 5 19.85 -6.96 4.59
N LYS A 6 20.87 -6.85 5.45
CA LYS A 6 21.59 -5.61 5.68
C LYS A 6 22.13 -5.04 4.38
N GLY A 7 22.86 -5.85 3.59
CA GLY A 7 23.40 -5.39 2.31
C GLY A 7 22.35 -4.96 1.28
N ARG A 8 21.13 -5.50 1.32
CA ARG A 8 20.03 -5.05 0.42
C ARG A 8 19.34 -3.79 0.93
N LEU A 9 19.22 -3.63 2.24
CA LEU A 9 18.78 -2.38 2.85
C LEU A 9 19.78 -1.26 2.58
N ASP A 10 21.08 -1.53 2.66
CA ASP A 10 22.14 -0.56 2.37
C ASP A 10 22.09 -0.10 0.90
N ILE A 11 21.83 -1.02 -0.04
CA ILE A 11 21.61 -0.67 -1.45
C ILE A 11 20.38 0.20 -1.63
N ALA A 12 19.24 -0.17 -1.01
CA ALA A 12 18.03 0.64 -1.09
C ALA A 12 18.29 2.05 -0.54
N LYS A 13 18.95 2.16 0.62
CA LYS A 13 19.37 3.41 1.26
C LYS A 13 20.19 4.28 0.32
N ALA A 14 21.29 3.74 -0.22
CA ALA A 14 22.17 4.43 -1.15
C ALA A 14 21.44 4.93 -2.41
N LEU A 15 20.43 4.19 -2.89
CA LEU A 15 19.65 4.64 -4.04
C LEU A 15 18.87 5.93 -3.77
N LEU A 16 18.24 6.09 -2.60
CA LEU A 16 17.55 7.37 -2.32
C LEU A 16 18.50 8.51 -1.95
N SER A 17 19.66 8.24 -1.33
CA SER A 17 20.56 9.30 -0.86
C SER A 17 21.59 9.74 -1.90
N ASP A 18 22.16 8.80 -2.65
CA ASP A 18 23.48 8.99 -3.28
C ASP A 18 23.49 8.74 -4.79
N VAL A 19 22.39 8.28 -5.37
CA VAL A 19 22.30 7.96 -6.80
C VAL A 19 21.39 8.96 -7.52
N PRO A 20 21.95 9.95 -8.24
CA PRO A 20 21.17 10.86 -9.05
C PRO A 20 20.31 10.10 -10.08
N GLY A 21 19.01 10.38 -10.08
CA GLY A 21 18.07 9.77 -11.01
C GLY A 21 17.52 8.41 -10.57
N ALA A 22 17.89 7.89 -9.40
CA ALA A 22 17.21 6.74 -8.82
C ALA A 22 15.72 7.06 -8.61
N ALA A 23 14.85 6.22 -9.15
CA ALA A 23 13.42 6.41 -9.07
C ALA A 23 12.84 5.66 -7.87
N TYR A 24 11.68 6.12 -7.38
CA TYR A 24 10.87 5.39 -6.40
C TYR A 24 10.64 3.92 -6.82
N ALA A 25 10.48 3.68 -8.13
CA ALA A 25 10.33 2.35 -8.71
C ALA A 25 11.49 1.40 -8.38
N ASP A 26 12.73 1.89 -8.41
CA ASP A 26 13.94 1.08 -8.17
C ASP A 26 13.98 0.58 -6.73
N VAL A 27 13.68 1.47 -5.79
CA VAL A 27 13.58 1.16 -4.36
C VAL A 27 12.47 0.14 -4.11
N VAL A 28 11.29 0.36 -4.68
CA VAL A 28 10.16 -0.58 -4.54
C VAL A 28 10.52 -1.95 -5.07
N LEU A 29 11.15 -2.04 -6.24
CA LEU A 29 11.56 -3.31 -6.85
C LEU A 29 12.52 -4.07 -5.94
N ILE A 30 13.54 -3.41 -5.43
CA ILE A 30 14.55 -4.04 -4.55
C ILE A 30 13.91 -4.49 -3.24
N VAL A 31 13.18 -3.60 -2.57
CA VAL A 31 12.55 -3.90 -1.27
C VAL A 31 11.54 -5.04 -1.41
N THR A 32 10.66 -4.99 -2.41
CA THR A 32 9.64 -6.01 -2.61
C THR A 32 10.22 -7.35 -3.09
N ALA A 33 11.33 -7.35 -3.82
CA ALA A 33 12.07 -8.57 -4.17
C ALA A 33 12.67 -9.24 -2.92
N VAL A 34 13.28 -8.45 -2.03
CA VAL A 34 13.83 -8.95 -0.76
C VAL A 34 12.74 -9.52 0.14
N LEU A 35 11.62 -8.82 0.29
CA LEU A 35 10.46 -9.30 1.04
C LEU A 35 9.90 -10.60 0.43
N SER A 36 9.81 -10.69 -0.90
CA SER A 36 9.38 -11.91 -1.59
C SER A 36 10.34 -13.07 -1.32
N ALA A 37 11.66 -12.83 -1.35
CA ALA A 37 12.66 -13.84 -1.02
C ALA A 37 12.52 -14.32 0.43
N CYS A 38 12.36 -13.41 1.39
CA CYS A 38 12.13 -13.74 2.80
C CYS A 38 10.87 -14.59 2.99
N ALA A 39 9.76 -14.18 2.37
CA ALA A 39 8.50 -14.90 2.43
C ALA A 39 8.64 -16.32 1.83
N SER A 40 9.42 -16.44 0.75
CA SER A 40 9.66 -17.72 0.08
C SER A 40 10.50 -18.69 0.92
N LEU A 41 11.53 -18.17 1.60
CA LEU A 41 12.41 -18.93 2.48
C LEU A 41 11.66 -19.40 3.73
N ARG A 42 10.85 -18.50 4.33
CA ARG A 42 10.10 -18.81 5.55
C ARG A 42 8.98 -19.84 5.32
N TRP A 43 8.33 -19.79 4.17
CA TRP A 43 7.24 -20.69 3.81
C TRP A 43 7.48 -21.35 2.45
N PRO A 44 8.36 -22.36 2.37
CA PRO A 44 8.68 -23.01 1.10
C PRO A 44 7.43 -23.70 0.54
N SER A 45 6.99 -23.27 -0.64
CA SER A 45 5.92 -23.91 -1.41
C SER A 45 5.79 -23.30 -2.80
N ARG A 46 5.25 -24.06 -3.75
CA ARG A 46 4.92 -23.57 -5.09
C ARG A 46 3.55 -22.86 -5.09
N ARG A 47 3.40 -21.85 -5.96
CA ARG A 47 2.12 -21.16 -6.28
C ARG A 47 1.39 -20.50 -5.10
N LYS A 48 2.12 -20.04 -4.07
CA LYS A 48 1.55 -19.32 -2.91
C LYS A 48 2.20 -17.96 -2.66
N ASP A 49 2.74 -17.32 -3.70
CA ASP A 49 3.57 -16.11 -3.55
C ASP A 49 2.86 -14.98 -2.81
N LYS A 50 1.71 -14.53 -3.33
CA LYS A 50 0.87 -13.52 -2.67
C LYS A 50 0.55 -13.84 -1.22
N LYS A 51 0.12 -15.07 -0.93
CA LYS A 51 -0.27 -15.47 0.43
C LYS A 51 0.91 -15.31 1.39
N ARG A 52 2.10 -15.77 1.00
CA ARG A 52 3.31 -15.69 1.83
C ARG A 52 3.80 -14.26 2.00
N PHE A 53 3.77 -13.47 0.94
CA PHE A 53 4.17 -12.06 1.00
C PHE A 53 3.27 -11.27 1.95
N VAL A 54 1.95 -11.41 1.80
CA VAL A 54 0.98 -10.75 2.68
C VAL A 54 1.13 -11.24 4.12
N GLU A 55 1.29 -12.56 4.33
CA GLU A 55 1.51 -13.12 5.67
C GLU A 55 2.80 -12.59 6.32
N LEU A 56 3.88 -12.41 5.53
CA LEU A 56 5.13 -11.84 6.02
C LEU A 56 4.90 -10.44 6.58
N LEU A 57 4.26 -9.57 5.79
CA LEU A 57 4.00 -8.18 6.18
C LEU A 57 3.04 -8.08 7.37
N VAL A 58 1.99 -8.92 7.41
CA VAL A 58 1.02 -8.85 8.51
C VAL A 58 1.60 -9.37 9.83
N ARG A 59 2.46 -10.39 9.80
CA ARG A 59 3.00 -10.99 11.04
C ARG A 59 4.29 -10.37 11.54
N HIS A 60 5.08 -9.75 10.66
CA HIS A 60 6.46 -9.38 10.98
C HIS A 60 6.78 -7.90 10.73
N SER A 61 5.84 -7.11 10.21
CA SER A 61 5.99 -5.66 10.25
C SER A 61 5.68 -5.13 11.65
N PRO A 62 6.35 -4.04 12.06
CA PRO A 62 5.96 -3.30 13.26
C PRO A 62 4.47 -2.88 13.22
N GLU A 63 3.84 -2.75 14.39
CA GLU A 63 2.39 -2.49 14.46
C GLU A 63 2.02 -1.14 13.82
N ASP A 64 2.86 -0.13 13.97
CA ASP A 64 2.71 1.23 13.41
C ASP A 64 2.79 1.27 11.86
N PHE A 65 3.24 0.19 11.22
CA PHE A 65 3.18 0.06 9.76
C PHE A 65 1.77 -0.27 9.26
N HIS A 66 0.86 -0.64 10.18
CA HIS A 66 -0.55 -0.79 9.89
C HIS A 66 -0.85 -1.73 8.71
N THR A 67 0.00 -2.75 8.48
CA THR A 67 -0.07 -3.60 7.28
C THR A 67 -1.39 -4.37 7.12
N SER A 68 -2.12 -4.57 8.22
CA SER A 68 -3.46 -5.18 8.26
C SER A 68 -4.62 -4.19 8.12
N TRP A 69 -4.37 -2.88 8.11
CA TRP A 69 -5.40 -1.87 7.94
C TRP A 69 -5.98 -1.89 6.54
N VAL A 70 -7.28 -1.63 6.45
CA VAL A 70 -8.08 -1.63 5.22
C VAL A 70 -8.12 -0.22 4.66
N SER A 71 -7.69 -0.06 3.40
CA SER A 71 -7.79 1.21 2.69
C SER A 71 -9.23 1.49 2.27
N ILE A 72 -9.86 2.49 2.89
CA ILE A 72 -11.23 2.91 2.56
C ILE A 72 -11.31 3.48 1.14
N PRO A 73 -10.37 4.34 0.67
CA PRO A 73 -10.31 4.74 -0.73
C PRO A 73 -10.24 3.58 -1.71
N ALA A 74 -9.52 2.51 -1.38
CA ALA A 74 -9.45 1.33 -2.24
C ALA A 74 -10.82 0.65 -2.36
N LEU A 75 -11.59 0.53 -1.26
CA LEU A 75 -12.96 0.00 -1.28
C LEU A 75 -13.90 0.85 -2.12
N ILE A 76 -13.89 2.18 -1.96
CA ILE A 76 -14.71 3.12 -2.75
C ILE A 76 -14.37 2.97 -4.23
N SER A 77 -13.08 2.92 -4.57
CA SER A 77 -12.66 2.82 -5.97
C SER A 77 -13.06 1.53 -6.67
N LYS A 78 -13.39 0.50 -5.89
CA LYS A 78 -13.92 -0.78 -6.39
C LYS A 78 -15.44 -0.84 -6.33
N GLY A 79 -16.11 0.24 -5.94
CA GLY A 79 -17.57 0.31 -5.81
C GLY A 79 -18.11 -0.61 -4.72
N ILE A 80 -17.29 -0.95 -3.72
CA ILE A 80 -17.70 -1.86 -2.63
C ILE A 80 -18.50 -1.10 -1.57
N ILE A 81 -18.13 0.15 -1.33
CA ILE A 81 -18.82 1.08 -0.44
C ILE A 81 -18.96 2.43 -1.15
N SER A 82 -19.94 3.22 -0.73
CA SER A 82 -20.14 4.57 -1.24
C SER A 82 -19.29 5.61 -0.48
N GLU A 83 -18.96 6.72 -1.14
CA GLU A 83 -18.23 7.83 -0.49
C GLU A 83 -19.06 8.46 0.64
N GLU A 84 -20.38 8.44 0.51
CA GLU A 84 -21.37 8.92 1.48
C GLU A 84 -21.36 8.12 2.80
N GLU A 85 -20.86 6.89 2.79
CA GLU A 85 -20.73 6.02 3.97
C GLU A 85 -19.45 6.30 4.78
N THR A 86 -18.70 7.33 4.41
CA THR A 86 -17.38 7.62 4.96
C THR A 86 -17.25 9.08 5.37
N LEU A 87 -16.10 9.42 5.97
CA LEU A 87 -15.75 10.78 6.34
C LEU A 87 -15.56 11.73 5.13
N TYR A 88 -15.63 11.22 3.89
CA TYR A 88 -15.46 12.01 2.67
C TYR A 88 -16.65 12.88 2.28
N ARG A 89 -17.82 12.70 2.92
CA ARG A 89 -19.13 13.24 2.52
C ARG A 89 -19.22 14.76 2.26
N ASN A 90 -18.23 15.58 2.63
CA ASN A 90 -18.36 17.05 2.70
C ASN A 90 -17.35 17.85 1.84
N GLY A 91 -17.21 17.55 0.55
CA GLY A 91 -16.45 18.43 -0.36
C GLY A 91 -14.93 18.51 -0.08
N ASN A 92 -14.39 17.56 0.68
CA ASN A 92 -12.97 17.48 1.00
C ASN A 92 -12.13 16.96 -0.18
N SER A 93 -12.62 16.99 -1.42
CA SER A 93 -12.05 16.30 -2.59
C SER A 93 -10.56 16.63 -2.83
N THR A 94 -10.12 17.83 -2.46
CA THR A 94 -8.72 18.27 -2.61
C THR A 94 -7.87 18.08 -1.35
N ARG A 95 -8.48 17.82 -0.19
CA ARG A 95 -7.77 17.62 1.09
C ARG A 95 -6.87 16.39 1.01
N ILE A 96 -5.63 16.54 1.47
CA ILE A 96 -4.71 15.44 1.70
C ILE A 96 -5.10 14.73 3.01
N PHE A 97 -5.14 13.40 2.97
CA PHE A 97 -5.41 12.56 4.14
C PHE A 97 -4.24 11.63 4.40
N CYS A 98 -3.94 11.36 5.66
CA CYS A 98 -3.04 10.28 6.07
C CYS A 98 -3.87 9.02 6.40
N GLY A 99 -3.25 7.84 6.32
CA GLY A 99 -3.93 6.57 6.57
C GLY A 99 -4.68 6.52 7.92
N GLU A 100 -4.08 7.04 8.98
CA GLU A 100 -4.68 7.06 10.33
C GLU A 100 -5.97 7.87 10.42
N GLU A 101 -6.18 8.83 9.52
CA GLU A 101 -7.34 9.71 9.54
C GLU A 101 -8.59 9.04 8.93
N ILE A 102 -8.40 8.08 8.03
CA ILE A 102 -9.48 7.59 7.15
C ILE A 102 -9.53 6.07 7.00
N ASP A 103 -8.45 5.37 7.28
CA ASP A 103 -8.38 3.93 7.16
C ASP A 103 -8.66 3.25 8.50
N LEU A 104 -9.05 1.99 8.42
CA LEU A 104 -9.51 1.24 9.60
C LEU A 104 -8.64 0.02 9.82
N CYS A 105 -8.29 -0.25 11.07
CA CYS A 105 -7.77 -1.56 11.42
C CYS A 105 -8.81 -2.64 11.06
N PHE A 106 -8.33 -3.85 10.74
CA PHE A 106 -9.16 -4.89 10.13
C PHE A 106 -10.44 -5.22 10.93
N ASN A 107 -10.34 -5.27 12.26
CA ASN A 107 -11.49 -5.58 13.12
C ASN A 107 -12.54 -4.46 13.09
N LYS A 108 -12.11 -3.19 13.13
CA LYS A 108 -13.02 -2.04 12.98
C LYS A 108 -13.72 -2.05 11.63
N ALA A 109 -13.00 -2.36 10.55
CA ALA A 109 -13.59 -2.48 9.23
C ALA A 109 -14.65 -3.61 9.15
N CYS A 110 -14.42 -4.75 9.82
CA CYS A 110 -15.42 -5.84 9.87
C CYS A 110 -16.70 -5.42 10.62
N VAL A 111 -16.56 -4.66 11.71
CA VAL A 111 -17.71 -4.15 12.48
C VAL A 111 -18.46 -3.06 11.71
N GLN A 112 -17.73 -2.13 11.09
CA GLN A 112 -18.33 -1.01 10.36
C GLN A 112 -19.01 -1.45 9.05
N TYR A 113 -18.48 -2.48 8.39
CA TYR A 113 -19.01 -2.99 7.13
C TYR A 113 -19.39 -4.47 7.22
N PRO A 114 -20.40 -4.85 8.03
CA PRO A 114 -20.73 -6.25 8.33
C PRO A 114 -21.21 -7.03 7.11
N ASN A 115 -21.71 -6.34 6.07
CA ASN A 115 -22.17 -6.95 4.82
C ASN A 115 -21.01 -7.32 3.87
N ILE A 116 -19.80 -6.84 4.13
CA ILE A 116 -18.62 -7.16 3.31
C ILE A 116 -17.93 -8.39 3.88
N LYS A 117 -17.80 -9.45 3.07
CA LYS A 117 -17.09 -10.66 3.48
C LYS A 117 -15.66 -10.33 3.91
N SER A 118 -15.19 -10.88 5.02
CA SER A 118 -13.83 -10.63 5.54
C SER A 118 -12.74 -10.91 4.50
N LYS A 119 -12.94 -11.92 3.63
CA LYS A 119 -12.02 -12.22 2.51
C LYS A 119 -11.89 -11.06 1.52
N GLN A 120 -12.97 -10.31 1.29
CA GLN A 120 -12.99 -9.14 0.41
C GLN A 120 -12.30 -7.94 1.08
N LEU A 121 -12.54 -7.70 2.37
CA LEU A 121 -11.80 -6.68 3.14
C LEU A 121 -10.29 -6.94 3.11
N ARG A 122 -9.86 -8.19 3.31
CA ARG A 122 -8.42 -8.57 3.28
C ARG A 122 -7.72 -8.24 1.96
N LYS A 123 -8.45 -8.22 0.84
CA LYS A 123 -7.88 -7.84 -0.47
C LYS A 123 -7.52 -6.35 -0.54
N HIS A 124 -8.12 -5.54 0.31
CA HIS A 124 -7.93 -4.08 0.35
C HIS A 124 -7.12 -3.64 1.59
N CYS A 125 -6.53 -4.60 2.32
CA CYS A 125 -5.54 -4.28 3.34
C CYS A 125 -4.23 -3.81 2.71
N TYR A 126 -3.48 -2.94 3.39
CA TYR A 126 -2.20 -2.43 2.88
C TYR A 126 -1.24 -3.51 2.41
N ALA A 127 -1.06 -4.61 3.15
CA ALA A 127 -0.19 -5.70 2.71
C ALA A 127 -0.61 -6.30 1.36
N SER A 128 -1.91 -6.42 1.11
CA SER A 128 -2.45 -6.89 -0.18
C SER A 128 -2.25 -5.86 -1.27
N LEU A 129 -2.46 -4.57 -0.97
CA LEU A 129 -2.27 -3.46 -1.91
C LEU A 129 -0.80 -3.26 -2.25
N ILE A 130 0.14 -3.39 -1.31
CA ILE A 130 1.58 -3.37 -1.58
C ILE A 130 1.94 -4.50 -2.55
N TYR A 131 1.41 -5.72 -2.33
CA TYR A 131 1.67 -6.83 -3.24
C TYR A 131 1.12 -6.56 -4.65
N GLU A 132 -0.14 -6.14 -4.76
CA GLU A 132 -0.79 -5.93 -6.05
C GLU A 132 -0.30 -4.67 -6.75
N TRP A 133 -0.36 -3.52 -6.08
CA TRP A 133 -0.17 -2.20 -6.69
C TRP A 133 1.29 -1.81 -6.86
N LEU A 134 2.15 -2.23 -5.92
CA LEU A 134 3.58 -1.92 -5.95
C LEU A 134 4.38 -3.08 -6.55
N ARG A 135 4.42 -4.23 -5.85
CA ARG A 135 5.27 -5.37 -6.24
C ARG A 135 4.90 -5.87 -7.62
N CYS A 136 3.64 -6.26 -7.84
CA CYS A 136 3.22 -6.79 -9.15
C CYS A 136 3.23 -5.73 -10.23
N GLY A 137 2.76 -4.51 -9.93
CA GLY A 137 2.81 -3.39 -10.87
C GLY A 137 4.23 -3.17 -11.41
N TYR A 138 5.20 -2.90 -10.56
CA TYR A 138 6.57 -2.65 -11.04
C TYR A 138 7.25 -3.89 -11.61
N ALA A 139 7.08 -5.07 -11.01
CA ALA A 139 7.79 -6.27 -11.46
C ALA A 139 7.25 -6.84 -12.80
N HIS A 140 6.03 -6.52 -13.19
CA HIS A 140 5.39 -7.09 -14.39
C HIS A 140 5.03 -6.04 -15.44
N GLU A 141 4.73 -4.82 -15.02
CA GLU A 141 4.25 -3.74 -15.90
C GLU A 141 5.15 -2.50 -15.86
N TYR A 142 6.23 -2.52 -15.07
CA TYR A 142 7.17 -1.39 -14.92
C TYR A 142 6.48 -0.07 -14.52
N CYS A 143 5.30 -0.14 -13.90
CA CYS A 143 4.54 1.02 -13.45
C CYS A 143 3.65 0.67 -12.26
N LEU A 144 3.11 1.69 -11.60
CA LEU A 144 2.15 1.51 -10.51
C LEU A 144 0.80 1.01 -11.03
N GLN A 145 0.20 0.08 -10.30
CA GLN A 145 -1.16 -0.38 -10.55
C GLN A 145 -2.20 0.28 -9.63
N GLY A 146 -3.47 0.12 -10.00
CA GLY A 146 -4.59 0.58 -9.18
C GLY A 146 -4.65 2.10 -9.07
N ASN A 147 -4.88 2.60 -7.86
CA ASN A 147 -4.89 4.05 -7.61
C ASN A 147 -3.63 4.45 -6.85
N ALA A 148 -2.48 3.85 -7.15
CA ALA A 148 -1.24 4.22 -6.48
C ALA A 148 -0.56 5.42 -7.15
N THR A 149 0.19 6.21 -6.37
CA THR A 149 1.09 7.26 -6.85
C THR A 149 2.41 7.21 -6.08
N HIS A 150 3.52 7.48 -6.77
CA HIS A 150 4.85 7.56 -6.16
C HIS A 150 5.10 8.92 -5.50
N VAL A 151 4.23 9.90 -5.73
CA VAL A 151 4.35 11.25 -5.16
C VAL A 151 3.71 11.25 -3.77
N PRO A 152 4.49 11.47 -2.69
CA PRO A 152 3.94 11.61 -1.35
C PRO A 152 2.99 12.81 -1.31
N ALA A 153 1.76 12.59 -0.86
CA ALA A 153 0.76 13.66 -0.80
C ALA A 153 1.02 14.61 0.37
N SER A 154 1.68 14.13 1.42
CA SER A 154 1.91 14.85 2.68
C SER A 154 3.39 14.94 2.98
N ARG A 155 3.81 16.06 3.61
CA ARG A 155 5.12 16.21 4.26
C ARG A 155 5.11 15.75 5.72
N LYS A 156 3.95 15.38 6.26
CA LYS A 156 3.83 14.81 7.60
C LYS A 156 4.41 13.40 7.58
N GLU A 157 5.01 13.00 8.69
CA GLU A 157 5.39 11.62 8.93
C GLU A 157 4.12 10.74 8.88
N ALA A 158 4.01 9.92 7.83
CA ALA A 158 2.88 9.05 7.59
C ALA A 158 3.36 7.81 6.82
N ARG A 159 2.78 6.64 7.07
CA ARG A 159 3.08 5.43 6.26
C ARG A 159 2.36 5.45 4.92
N VAL A 160 1.20 6.10 4.91
CA VAL A 160 0.29 6.16 3.79
C VAL A 160 -0.33 7.55 3.74
N SER A 161 -0.40 8.13 2.55
CA SER A 161 -1.11 9.39 2.30
C SER A 161 -1.94 9.31 1.03
N TYR A 162 -2.96 10.16 0.94
CA TYR A 162 -3.90 10.20 -0.17
C TYR A 162 -4.01 11.60 -0.76
N ILE A 163 -3.98 11.68 -2.09
CA ILE A 163 -4.22 12.91 -2.84
C ILE A 163 -5.44 12.75 -3.75
N GLY A 164 -6.25 13.80 -3.88
CA GLY A 164 -7.32 13.85 -4.86
C GLY A 164 -6.78 14.07 -6.27
N ARG A 165 -7.16 13.21 -7.21
CA ARG A 165 -6.92 13.38 -8.65
C ARG A 165 -8.24 13.58 -9.37
N LEU A 166 -8.38 14.70 -10.07
CA LEU A 166 -9.53 14.93 -10.94
C LEU A 166 -9.54 13.92 -12.09
N THR A 167 -10.68 13.29 -12.31
CA THR A 167 -10.93 12.41 -13.45
C THR A 167 -11.79 13.14 -14.47
N GLY A 168 -11.43 13.04 -15.75
CA GLY A 168 -11.99 13.87 -16.81
C GLY A 168 -13.47 13.67 -17.08
N GLU A 169 -14.06 12.53 -16.71
CA GLU A 169 -15.40 12.18 -17.16
C GLU A 169 -16.55 12.86 -16.42
N ASN A 170 -16.34 13.48 -15.25
CA ASN A 170 -17.41 14.16 -14.50
C ASN A 170 -16.87 15.12 -13.43
N CYS A 171 -15.62 15.59 -13.56
CA CYS A 171 -14.90 16.27 -12.48
C CYS A 171 -14.89 15.47 -11.15
N LYS A 172 -15.13 14.15 -11.22
CA LYS A 172 -15.11 13.28 -10.03
C LYS A 172 -13.67 13.15 -9.56
N THR A 173 -13.48 13.26 -8.26
CA THR A 173 -12.16 13.14 -7.67
C THR A 173 -11.90 11.70 -7.25
N LYS A 174 -10.84 11.09 -7.78
CA LYS A 174 -10.36 9.79 -7.36
C LYS A 174 -9.21 9.96 -6.38
N ARG A 175 -9.23 9.22 -5.28
CA ARG A 175 -8.12 9.22 -4.31
C ARG A 175 -7.00 8.32 -4.77
N MET A 176 -5.83 8.91 -4.94
CA MET A 176 -4.59 8.22 -5.23
C MET A 176 -3.85 7.98 -3.91
N LEU A 177 -3.48 6.73 -3.66
CA LEU A 177 -2.74 6.21 -2.52
C LEU A 177 -1.24 6.31 -2.77
N SER A 178 -0.50 6.96 -1.88
CA SER A 178 0.96 6.92 -1.84
C SER A 178 1.43 6.14 -0.60
N PHE A 179 2.23 5.11 -0.82
CA PHE A 179 2.95 4.41 0.25
C PHE A 179 4.29 5.09 0.48
N HIS A 180 4.50 5.58 1.69
CA HIS A 180 5.75 6.21 2.10
C HIS A 180 6.71 5.09 2.49
N ILE A 181 7.77 4.93 1.70
CA ILE A 181 8.77 3.89 1.89
C ILE A 181 9.97 4.56 2.56
N ASP A 182 9.83 4.74 3.87
CA ASP A 182 10.90 5.27 4.73
C ASP A 182 11.59 4.07 5.41
N TYR A 183 12.92 4.09 5.53
CA TYR A 183 13.73 2.95 5.98
C TYR A 183 14.93 3.32 6.86
#